data_AF-A0AAD9KE96-F1
#
_entry.id   AF-A0AAD9KE96-F1
#
_cell.length_a   1.000
_cell.length_b   1.000
_cell.length_c   1.000
_cell.angle_alpha   90.00
_cell.angle_beta   90.00
_cell.angle_gamma   90.00
#
_symmetry.space_group_name_H-M   'P 1'
#
loop_
_entity.id
_entity.type
_entity.pdbx_description
1 polymer ?
#
loop_
_entity_poly.entity_id
_entity_poly.type
_entity_poly.pdbx_seq_one_letter_code
_entity_poly.pdbx_strand_id
1 'polypeptide(L)'
;MKVIQCYAPTNDSDEETKDRFYSRLQSILDKCRENDVIIIMGYFNTKIRPDNNGYEEVMGTQGVGEMNENGERFADTFALNNVTIGGSMSTHKRMHKTTWVSPDHLTENHIDHICIGKRNLAHESAAEGKETSNKQQSNTSDKGTGTGRSHKGANREWRKKRMRRLKKKRRKMRASEAPCFYDQSGKILDSSVQARKIGQKVRGV
;
A
#
# COMPACT_ATOMS: atom_id res chain seq x y z
N MET A 1 12.10 -14.68 -4.97
CA MET A 1 10.93 -14.66 -4.06
C MET A 1 11.40 -14.19 -2.69
N LYS A 2 10.63 -13.35 -2.01
CA LYS A 2 10.91 -12.84 -0.66
C LYS A 2 9.69 -13.03 0.22
N VAL A 3 9.91 -13.56 1.43
CA VAL A 3 8.87 -13.70 2.45
C VAL A 3 9.19 -12.73 3.59
N ILE A 4 8.21 -11.92 3.96
CA ILE A 4 8.32 -10.94 5.04
C ILE A 4 7.28 -11.31 6.10
N GLN A 5 7.75 -11.70 7.28
CA GLN A 5 6.87 -11.97 8.41
C GLN A 5 6.81 -10.74 9.33
N CYS A 6 5.60 -10.34 9.68
CA CYS A 6 5.32 -9.15 10.46
C CYS A 6 4.59 -9.47 11.77
N TYR A 7 4.95 -8.73 12.81
CA TYR A 7 4.16 -8.59 14.03
C TYR A 7 3.98 -7.09 14.29
N ALA A 8 2.81 -6.56 13.99
CA ALA A 8 2.55 -5.13 14.10
C ALA A 8 2.18 -4.73 15.53
N PRO A 9 2.47 -3.48 15.93
CA PRO A 9 2.00 -2.93 17.21
C PRO A 9 0.47 -3.01 17.36
N THR A 10 0.00 -3.05 18.61
CA THR A 10 -1.43 -3.05 18.92
C THR A 10 -2.07 -1.71 18.61
N ASN A 11 -3.41 -1.63 18.59
CA ASN A 11 -4.10 -0.37 18.34
C ASN A 11 -3.86 0.66 19.47
N ASP A 12 -3.57 0.21 20.68
CA ASP A 12 -3.29 1.09 21.84
C ASP A 12 -1.82 1.51 21.93
N SER A 13 -0.97 1.01 21.03
CA SER A 13 0.42 1.46 20.95
C SER A 13 0.50 2.93 20.54
N ASP A 14 1.53 3.63 21.01
CA ASP A 14 1.76 5.02 20.67
C ASP A 14 2.01 5.21 19.16
N GLU A 15 1.71 6.43 18.70
CA GLU A 15 1.80 6.82 17.29
C GLU A 15 3.21 6.68 16.71
N GLU A 16 4.24 6.96 17.51
CA GLU A 16 5.64 6.86 17.08
C GLU A 16 6.03 5.40 16.84
N THR A 17 5.62 4.49 17.72
CA THR A 17 5.85 3.05 17.59
C THR A 17 5.17 2.48 16.35
N LYS A 18 3.91 2.87 16.07
CA LYS A 18 3.21 2.51 14.83
C LYS A 18 3.94 3.06 13.61
N ASP A 19 4.32 4.35 13.61
CA ASP A 19 5.02 4.99 12.50
C ASP A 19 6.40 4.38 12.24
N ARG A 20 7.14 4.01 13.30
CA ARG A 20 8.43 3.32 13.21
C ARG A 20 8.29 1.96 12.57
N PHE A 21 7.27 1.18 12.97
CA PHE A 21 6.98 -0.13 12.36
C PHE A 21 6.71 0.00 10.85
N TYR A 22 5.75 0.84 10.44
CA TYR A 22 5.41 0.98 9.02
C TYR A 22 6.54 1.64 8.20
N SER A 23 7.33 2.53 8.79
CA SER A 23 8.52 3.09 8.13
C SER A 23 9.57 2.02 7.88
N ARG A 24 9.80 1.12 8.84
CA ARG A 24 10.71 -0.02 8.68
C ARG A 24 10.19 -0.97 7.60
N LEU A 25 8.91 -1.33 7.65
CA LEU A 25 8.29 -2.18 6.62
C LEU A 25 8.44 -1.56 5.22
N GLN A 26 8.15 -0.27 5.07
CA GLN A 26 8.33 0.44 3.80
C GLN A 26 9.78 0.35 3.31
N SER A 27 10.77 0.53 4.20
CA SER A 27 12.18 0.45 3.80
C SER A 27 12.60 -0.94 3.33
N ILE A 28 11.95 -2.00 3.83
CA ILE A 28 12.19 -3.38 3.38
C ILE A 28 11.55 -3.57 2.00
N LEU A 29 10.32 -3.09 1.80
CA LEU A 29 9.61 -3.17 0.52
C LEU A 29 10.32 -2.37 -0.58
N ASP A 30 10.88 -1.20 -0.26
CA ASP A 30 11.65 -0.39 -1.20
C ASP A 30 12.91 -1.12 -1.71
N LYS A 31 13.49 -2.01 -0.90
CA LYS A 31 14.64 -2.85 -1.27
C LYS A 31 14.26 -4.11 -2.06
N CYS A 32 12.98 -4.38 -2.23
CA CYS A 32 12.52 -5.51 -3.05
C CYS A 32 12.60 -5.13 -4.54
N ARG A 33 13.13 -6.04 -5.38
CA ARG A 33 13.18 -5.82 -6.83
C ARG A 33 11.76 -5.92 -7.39
N GLU A 34 11.48 -5.20 -8.47
CA GLU A 34 10.14 -5.21 -9.10
C GLU A 34 9.73 -6.59 -9.64
N ASN A 35 10.72 -7.46 -9.91
CA ASN A 35 10.50 -8.83 -10.38
C ASN A 35 10.41 -9.85 -9.24
N ASP A 36 10.66 -9.45 -7.98
CA ASP A 36 10.54 -10.35 -6.84
C ASP A 36 9.06 -10.66 -6.59
N VAL A 37 8.71 -11.95 -6.47
CA VAL A 37 7.46 -12.33 -5.81
C VAL A 37 7.61 -12.04 -4.32
N ILE A 38 6.82 -11.11 -3.80
CA ILE A 38 6.83 -10.70 -2.40
C ILE A 38 5.59 -11.30 -1.72
N ILE A 39 5.80 -12.08 -0.67
CA ILE A 39 4.75 -12.57 0.22
C ILE A 39 4.96 -11.90 1.57
N ILE A 40 3.97 -11.16 2.04
CA ILE A 40 3.97 -10.55 3.36
C ILE A 40 2.93 -11.27 4.18
N MET A 41 3.31 -11.75 5.36
CA MET A 41 2.39 -12.49 6.22
C MET A 41 2.58 -12.14 7.68
N GLY A 42 1.58 -12.47 8.47
CA GLY A 42 1.64 -12.41 9.92
C GLY A 42 0.57 -11.52 10.50
N TYR A 43 0.83 -11.09 11.72
CA TYR A 43 -0.15 -10.54 12.62
C TYR A 43 -0.09 -9.01 12.61
N PHE A 44 -1.10 -8.37 12.01
CA PHE A 44 -1.08 -6.92 11.80
C PHE A 44 -1.92 -6.12 12.80
N ASN A 45 -2.66 -6.76 13.72
CA ASN A 45 -3.55 -6.07 14.66
C ASN A 45 -4.54 -5.11 13.96
N THR A 46 -4.95 -5.45 12.74
CA THR A 46 -5.77 -4.61 11.87
C THR A 46 -7.16 -5.18 11.76
N LYS A 47 -8.17 -4.30 11.72
CA LYS A 47 -9.51 -4.66 11.27
C LYS A 47 -9.75 -3.94 9.95
N ILE A 48 -10.13 -4.69 8.93
CA ILE A 48 -10.42 -4.15 7.60
C ILE A 48 -11.90 -4.32 7.29
N ARG A 49 -12.53 -3.22 6.86
CA ARG A 49 -13.97 -3.22 6.55
C ARG A 49 -14.26 -3.92 5.21
N PRO A 50 -15.49 -4.42 4.99
CA PRO A 50 -15.91 -4.98 3.70
C PRO A 50 -15.93 -3.95 2.55
N ASP A 51 -16.25 -2.70 2.85
CA ASP A 51 -16.24 -1.64 1.83
C ASP A 51 -14.79 -1.23 1.48
N ASN A 52 -14.46 -1.32 0.20
CA ASN A 52 -13.12 -1.08 -0.33
C ASN A 52 -12.98 0.23 -1.12
N ASN A 53 -13.93 1.16 -0.99
CA ASN A 53 -13.85 2.47 -1.63
C ASN A 53 -12.51 3.17 -1.34
N GLY A 54 -11.75 3.48 -2.40
CA GLY A 54 -10.41 4.08 -2.37
C GLY A 54 -9.24 3.10 -2.18
N TYR A 55 -9.50 1.79 -2.10
CA TYR A 55 -8.52 0.71 -1.96
C TYR A 55 -8.81 -0.46 -2.92
N GLU A 56 -9.61 -0.25 -3.95
CA GLU A 56 -10.16 -1.29 -4.84
C GLU A 56 -9.08 -2.14 -5.51
N GLU A 57 -7.91 -1.55 -5.76
CA GLU A 57 -6.79 -2.25 -6.37
C GLU A 57 -6.06 -3.21 -5.43
N VAL A 58 -6.15 -3.01 -4.11
CA VAL A 58 -5.37 -3.77 -3.12
C VAL A 58 -6.22 -4.51 -2.09
N MET A 59 -7.48 -4.14 -1.93
CA MET A 59 -8.39 -4.70 -0.96
C MET A 59 -9.67 -5.19 -1.64
N GLY A 60 -10.06 -6.42 -1.33
CA GLY A 60 -11.34 -6.99 -1.77
C GLY A 60 -12.48 -6.65 -0.80
N THR A 61 -13.67 -7.15 -1.12
CA THR A 61 -14.91 -6.81 -0.39
C THR A 61 -15.21 -7.74 0.79
N GLN A 62 -14.28 -8.64 1.12
CA GLN A 62 -14.50 -9.75 2.05
C GLN A 62 -13.93 -9.49 3.45
N GLY A 63 -13.53 -8.24 3.74
CA GLY A 63 -13.14 -7.80 5.08
C GLY A 63 -14.24 -8.05 6.13
N VAL A 64 -13.87 -8.07 7.40
CA VAL A 64 -14.79 -8.35 8.53
C VAL A 64 -14.63 -7.25 9.59
N GLY A 65 -15.77 -6.65 9.97
CA GLY A 65 -15.83 -5.63 11.01
C GLY A 65 -15.65 -4.20 10.51
N GLU A 66 -15.40 -3.27 11.44
CA GLU A 66 -15.15 -1.86 11.14
C GLU A 66 -13.65 -1.58 11.00
N MET A 67 -13.32 -0.66 10.08
CA MET A 67 -11.93 -0.26 9.84
C MET A 67 -11.41 0.53 11.05
N ASN A 68 -10.36 0.05 11.70
CA ASN A 68 -9.66 0.78 12.76
C ASN A 68 -8.47 1.59 12.19
N GLU A 69 -7.85 2.44 13.01
CA GLU A 69 -6.71 3.28 12.61
C GLU A 69 -5.53 2.44 12.09
N ASN A 70 -5.25 1.31 12.75
CA ASN A 70 -4.26 0.35 12.26
C ASN A 70 -4.63 -0.20 10.88
N GLY A 71 -5.91 -0.53 10.66
CA GLY A 71 -6.46 -1.00 9.39
C GLY A 71 -6.26 0.02 8.26
N GLU A 72 -6.48 1.31 8.53
CA GLU A 72 -6.21 2.37 7.54
C GLU A 72 -4.72 2.48 7.22
N ARG A 73 -3.85 2.44 8.24
CA ARG A 73 -2.40 2.46 8.05
C ARG A 73 -1.91 1.30 7.20
N PHE A 74 -2.46 0.13 7.48
CA PHE A 74 -2.23 -1.09 6.73
C PHE A 74 -2.68 -0.92 5.28
N ALA A 75 -3.95 -0.60 5.03
CA ALA A 75 -4.47 -0.41 3.67
C ALA A 75 -3.68 0.63 2.87
N ASP A 76 -3.36 1.79 3.44
CA ASP A 76 -2.54 2.84 2.81
C ASP A 76 -1.13 2.34 2.43
N THR A 77 -0.48 1.57 3.32
CA THR A 77 0.88 1.07 3.07
C THR A 77 0.87 0.07 1.93
N PHE A 78 -0.12 -0.82 1.88
CA PHE A 78 -0.22 -1.84 0.86
C PHE A 78 -0.68 -1.25 -0.48
N ALA A 79 -1.57 -0.26 -0.46
CA ALA A 79 -1.93 0.57 -1.63
C ALA A 79 -0.71 1.28 -2.24
N LEU A 80 0.17 1.85 -1.40
CA LEU A 80 1.37 2.55 -1.89
C LEU A 80 2.35 1.60 -2.62
N ASN A 81 2.38 0.33 -2.21
CA ASN A 81 3.35 -0.66 -2.67
C ASN A 81 2.75 -1.67 -3.67
N ASN A 82 1.52 -1.45 -4.16
CA ASN A 82 0.82 -2.38 -5.06
C ASN A 82 0.78 -3.81 -4.49
N VAL A 83 0.55 -3.96 -3.19
CA VAL A 83 0.46 -5.26 -2.52
C VAL A 83 -1.01 -5.56 -2.25
N THR A 84 -1.49 -6.70 -2.77
CA THR A 84 -2.87 -7.15 -2.57
C THR A 84 -3.02 -7.79 -1.19
N ILE A 85 -4.07 -7.43 -0.46
CA ILE A 85 -4.45 -7.95 0.85
C ILE A 85 -5.31 -9.21 0.65
N GLY A 86 -4.67 -10.37 0.59
CA GLY A 86 -5.32 -11.66 0.29
C GLY A 86 -6.45 -12.01 1.26
N GLY A 87 -6.32 -11.63 2.54
CA GLY A 87 -7.37 -11.84 3.55
C GLY A 87 -8.71 -11.17 3.22
N SER A 88 -8.69 -10.11 2.42
CA SER A 88 -9.90 -9.39 1.98
C SER A 88 -10.46 -9.84 0.63
N MET A 89 -9.75 -10.69 -0.10
CA MET A 89 -10.14 -11.14 -1.45
C MET A 89 -10.98 -12.41 -1.42
N SER A 90 -10.81 -13.24 -0.39
CA SER A 90 -11.37 -14.60 -0.41
C SER A 90 -12.86 -14.65 -0.07
N THR A 91 -13.67 -15.18 -0.99
CA THR A 91 -15.11 -15.42 -0.85
C THR A 91 -15.39 -16.71 -0.07
N HIS A 92 -14.93 -16.79 1.17
CA HIS A 92 -15.26 -17.90 2.08
C HIS A 92 -16.39 -17.55 3.06
N LYS A 93 -16.98 -18.60 3.66
CA LYS A 93 -17.92 -18.45 4.79
C LYS A 93 -17.23 -17.71 5.93
N ARG A 94 -17.99 -16.88 6.66
CA ARG A 94 -17.47 -16.04 7.77
C ARG A 94 -16.69 -16.84 8.80
N MET A 95 -17.17 -18.04 9.14
CA MET A 95 -16.51 -18.96 10.09
C MET A 95 -15.07 -19.34 9.69
N HIS A 96 -14.70 -19.23 8.41
CA HIS A 96 -13.36 -19.55 7.91
C HIS A 96 -12.47 -18.31 7.67
N LYS A 97 -12.99 -17.11 7.97
CA LYS A 97 -12.27 -15.83 7.79
C LYS A 97 -11.73 -15.28 9.11
N THR A 98 -12.25 -15.76 10.22
CA THR A 98 -11.91 -15.30 11.56
C THR A 98 -10.67 -16.03 12.04
N THR A 99 -9.63 -15.27 12.37
CA THR A 99 -8.37 -15.81 12.91
C THR A 99 -8.27 -15.64 14.42
N TRP A 100 -9.22 -14.89 15.02
CA TRP A 100 -9.34 -14.75 16.46
C TRP A 100 -10.78 -14.54 16.90
N VAL A 101 -11.14 -15.21 17.98
CA VAL A 101 -12.43 -15.09 18.66
C VAL A 101 -12.16 -14.66 20.09
N SER A 102 -12.90 -13.68 20.58
CA SER A 102 -12.80 -13.24 21.97
C SER A 102 -13.21 -14.36 22.95
N PRO A 103 -12.71 -14.34 24.20
CA PRO A 103 -13.07 -15.34 25.21
C PRO A 103 -14.58 -15.41 25.49
N ASP A 104 -15.32 -14.32 25.26
CA ASP A 104 -16.77 -14.25 25.41
C ASP A 104 -17.56 -14.77 24.17
N HIS A 105 -16.85 -15.17 23.11
CA HIS A 105 -17.41 -15.62 21.83
C HIS A 105 -18.29 -14.60 21.08
N LEU A 106 -18.30 -13.33 21.50
CA LEU A 106 -19.12 -12.28 20.88
C LEU A 106 -18.39 -11.57 19.73
N THR A 107 -17.06 -11.50 19.80
CA THR A 107 -16.25 -10.74 18.86
C THR A 107 -15.36 -11.66 18.03
N GLU A 108 -15.51 -11.54 16.72
CA GLU A 108 -14.68 -12.22 15.72
C GLU A 108 -13.81 -11.20 14.99
N ASN A 109 -12.51 -11.44 14.89
CA ASN A 109 -11.58 -10.58 14.17
C ASN A 109 -10.72 -11.37 13.17
N HIS A 110 -10.38 -10.70 12.07
CA HIS A 110 -9.41 -11.15 11.08
C HIS A 110 -8.13 -10.34 11.29
N ILE A 111 -7.12 -10.92 11.96
CA ILE A 111 -5.92 -10.20 12.42
C ILE A 111 -4.61 -10.71 11.83
N ASP A 112 -4.61 -11.95 11.34
CA ASP A 112 -3.56 -12.49 10.47
C ASP A 112 -3.88 -12.23 9.01
N HIS A 113 -2.93 -11.69 8.26
CA HIS A 113 -3.12 -11.44 6.83
C HIS A 113 -2.00 -12.03 6.01
N ILE A 114 -2.35 -12.67 4.89
CA ILE A 114 -1.42 -13.00 3.81
C ILE A 114 -1.64 -11.97 2.71
N CYS A 115 -0.55 -11.35 2.28
CA CYS A 115 -0.55 -10.29 1.29
C CYS A 115 0.50 -10.58 0.21
N ILE A 116 0.17 -10.27 -1.04
CA ILE A 116 0.96 -10.67 -2.20
C ILE A 116 1.29 -9.43 -3.03
N GLY A 117 2.57 -9.17 -3.23
CA GLY A 117 3.04 -8.09 -4.09
C GLY A 117 2.67 -8.35 -5.54
N LYS A 118 2.05 -7.37 -6.21
CA LYS A 118 1.82 -7.46 -7.66
C LYS A 118 3.17 -7.35 -8.39
N ARG A 119 3.40 -8.24 -9.35
CA ARG A 119 4.49 -8.05 -10.33
C ARG A 119 4.12 -6.91 -11.25
N ASN A 120 5.04 -5.97 -11.47
CA ASN A 120 4.91 -5.01 -12.55
C ASN A 120 5.17 -5.77 -13.86
N LEU A 121 4.13 -6.26 -14.53
CA LEU A 121 4.21 -6.88 -15.87
C LEU A 121 4.41 -5.82 -16.97
N ALA A 122 5.23 -4.80 -16.70
CA ALA A 122 5.51 -3.70 -17.64
C ALA A 122 6.31 -4.15 -18.88
N HIS A 123 6.65 -5.44 -19.01
CA HIS A 123 7.29 -6.01 -20.19
C HIS A 123 6.34 -6.84 -21.08
N GLU A 124 5.11 -7.15 -20.65
CA GLU A 124 4.17 -7.96 -21.44
C GLU A 124 2.86 -7.24 -21.80
N SER A 125 2.62 -6.04 -21.26
CA SER A 125 1.38 -5.29 -21.49
C SER A 125 1.46 -4.25 -22.61
N ALA A 126 2.58 -4.17 -23.34
CA ALA A 126 2.75 -3.20 -24.44
C ALA A 126 2.26 -3.72 -25.80
N ALA A 127 1.87 -4.99 -25.90
CA ALA A 127 1.48 -5.61 -27.17
C ALA A 127 -0.03 -5.57 -27.46
N GLU A 128 -0.91 -5.41 -26.46
CA GLU A 128 -2.35 -5.50 -26.73
C GLU A 128 -3.15 -4.49 -25.89
N GLY A 129 -3.85 -3.59 -26.57
CA GLY A 129 -5.02 -2.89 -26.01
C GLY A 129 -4.81 -1.45 -25.57
N LYS A 130 -4.48 -0.53 -26.49
CA LYS A 130 -4.90 0.86 -26.36
C LYS A 130 -6.28 1.02 -26.96
N GLU A 131 -7.34 0.89 -26.15
CA GLU A 131 -8.61 1.56 -26.46
C GLU A 131 -9.49 1.79 -25.22
N THR A 132 -9.80 3.07 -24.99
CA THR A 132 -10.96 3.63 -24.24
C THR A 132 -11.10 3.25 -22.76
N SER A 133 -11.20 4.19 -21.82
CA SER A 133 -12.38 5.04 -21.71
C SER A 133 -12.13 6.20 -20.76
N ASN A 134 -12.39 7.40 -21.28
CA ASN A 134 -12.75 8.58 -20.52
C ASN A 134 -14.04 8.24 -19.73
N LYS A 135 -14.07 8.36 -18.40
CA LYS A 135 -15.31 8.19 -17.64
C LYS A 135 -15.51 9.35 -16.67
N GLN A 136 -16.62 10.04 -16.90
CA GLN A 136 -17.12 11.20 -16.19
C GLN A 136 -17.03 11.06 -14.67
N GLN A 137 -16.60 12.14 -14.02
CA GLN A 137 -16.92 12.43 -12.63
C GLN A 137 -18.44 12.64 -12.53
N SER A 138 -19.16 11.66 -11.99
CA SER A 138 -20.50 11.88 -11.46
C SER A 138 -20.39 12.48 -10.06
N ASN A 139 -20.77 13.74 -9.94
CA ASN A 139 -21.02 14.38 -8.66
C ASN A 139 -22.32 13.82 -8.08
N THR A 140 -22.24 13.03 -7.01
CA THR A 140 -23.40 12.77 -6.14
C THR A 140 -23.18 13.51 -4.82
N SER A 141 -23.89 14.61 -4.69
CA SER A 141 -24.09 15.33 -3.44
C SER A 141 -25.09 14.55 -2.58
N ASP A 142 -24.62 13.81 -1.59
CA ASP A 142 -25.48 13.24 -0.57
C ASP A 142 -25.39 14.08 0.73
N LYS A 143 -26.50 14.77 1.03
CA LYS A 143 -26.68 15.58 2.23
C LYS A 143 -27.23 14.68 3.35
N GLY A 144 -26.34 13.96 4.03
CA GLY A 144 -26.64 13.30 5.30
C GLY A 144 -26.53 14.27 6.47
N THR A 145 -27.62 14.42 7.22
CA THR A 145 -27.77 15.20 8.46
C THR A 145 -26.83 14.70 9.57
N GLY A 146 -26.38 15.62 10.44
CA GLY A 146 -25.37 15.42 11.48
C GLY A 146 -25.72 14.33 12.49
N THR A 147 -24.76 13.68 13.17
CA THR A 147 -23.82 14.30 14.10
C THR A 147 -22.54 13.45 14.20
N GLY A 148 -21.37 14.06 13.97
CA GLY A 148 -20.09 13.33 13.97
C GLY A 148 -18.95 14.10 13.31
N ARG A 149 -18.93 15.44 13.44
CA ARG A 149 -17.88 16.30 12.92
C ARG A 149 -16.86 16.58 14.02
N SER A 150 -15.85 15.73 14.16
CA SER A 150 -14.58 16.10 14.80
C SER A 150 -13.45 15.12 14.44
N HIS A 151 -13.68 13.80 14.51
CA HIS A 151 -12.61 12.82 14.28
C HIS A 151 -12.38 12.42 12.81
N LYS A 152 -13.45 12.31 11.98
CA LYS A 152 -13.33 11.88 10.57
C LYS A 152 -12.52 12.86 9.69
N GLY A 153 -12.59 14.17 9.98
CA GLY A 153 -11.87 15.21 9.23
C GLY A 153 -10.37 15.26 9.53
N ALA A 154 -10.02 15.15 10.81
CA ALA A 154 -8.63 15.09 11.27
C ALA A 154 -7.90 13.86 10.71
N ASN A 155 -8.58 12.70 10.71
CA ASN A 155 -8.02 11.48 10.14
C ASN A 155 -7.76 11.62 8.62
N ARG A 156 -8.65 12.28 7.86
CA ARG A 156 -8.45 12.51 6.42
C ARG A 156 -7.23 13.38 6.11
N GLU A 157 -7.02 14.48 6.83
CA GLU A 157 -5.85 15.36 6.62
C GLU A 157 -4.56 14.70 7.09
N TRP A 158 -4.61 13.99 8.21
CA TRP A 158 -3.51 13.16 8.69
C TRP A 158 -3.10 12.12 7.62
N ARG A 159 -4.07 11.41 7.04
CA ARG A 159 -3.85 10.43 5.96
C ARG A 159 -3.18 11.05 4.74
N LYS A 160 -3.70 12.20 4.27
CA LYS A 160 -3.08 12.94 3.15
C LYS A 160 -1.64 13.34 3.46
N LYS A 161 -1.38 13.87 4.67
CA LYS A 161 -0.04 14.30 5.09
C LYS A 161 0.91 13.10 5.17
N ARG A 162 0.47 11.96 5.71
CA ARG A 162 1.22 10.71 5.76
C ARG A 162 1.55 10.20 4.35
N MET A 163 0.57 10.11 3.46
CA MET A 163 0.79 9.66 2.09
C MET A 163 1.75 10.57 1.31
N ARG A 164 1.66 11.90 1.49
CA ARG A 164 2.63 12.85 0.93
C ARG A 164 4.04 12.59 1.46
N ARG A 165 4.19 12.36 2.77
CA ARG A 165 5.49 12.03 3.40
C ARG A 165 6.07 10.73 2.86
N LEU A 166 5.26 9.66 2.78
CA LEU A 166 5.70 8.36 2.27
C LEU A 166 6.12 8.45 0.80
N LYS A 167 5.31 9.09 -0.06
CA LYS A 167 5.65 9.32 -1.48
C LYS A 167 6.95 10.13 -1.62
N LYS A 168 7.15 11.18 -0.81
CA LYS A 168 8.38 11.99 -0.81
C LYS A 168 9.59 11.17 -0.37
N LYS A 169 9.48 10.36 0.69
CA LYS A 169 10.55 9.45 1.15
C LYS A 169 10.93 8.44 0.07
N ARG A 170 9.94 7.78 -0.55
CA ARG A 170 10.18 6.82 -1.64
C ARG A 170 10.89 7.44 -2.84
N ARG A 171 10.48 8.65 -3.24
CA ARG A 171 11.15 9.39 -4.32
C ARG A 171 12.60 9.73 -3.99
N LYS A 172 12.90 10.07 -2.73
CA LYS A 172 14.27 10.35 -2.27
C LYS A 172 15.13 9.08 -2.26
N MET A 173 14.62 7.95 -1.77
CA MET A 173 15.32 6.66 -1.78
C MET A 173 15.63 6.19 -3.22
N ARG A 174 14.63 6.24 -4.12
CA ARG A 174 14.83 5.91 -5.54
C ARG A 174 15.87 6.83 -6.21
N ALA A 175 15.94 8.10 -5.81
CA ALA A 175 16.95 9.03 -6.32
C ALA A 175 18.36 8.73 -5.79
N SER A 176 18.51 8.25 -4.55
CA SER A 176 19.81 7.85 -4.00
C SER A 176 20.32 6.51 -4.55
N GLU A 177 19.43 5.65 -5.03
CA GLU A 177 19.77 4.38 -5.68
C GLU A 177 19.77 4.48 -7.21
N ALA A 178 19.63 5.69 -7.77
CA ALA A 178 19.73 5.89 -9.21
C ALA A 178 21.13 5.49 -9.70
N PRO A 179 21.24 4.75 -10.81
CA PRO A 179 22.53 4.32 -11.32
C PRO A 179 23.42 5.53 -11.61
N CYS A 180 24.58 5.59 -10.98
CA CYS A 180 25.62 6.54 -11.32
C CYS A 180 26.15 6.19 -12.71
N PHE A 181 25.98 7.09 -13.67
CA PHE A 181 26.56 6.92 -15.00
C PHE A 181 27.97 7.47 -15.00
N TYR A 182 28.89 6.72 -15.60
CA TYR A 182 30.27 7.12 -15.77
C TYR A 182 30.52 7.55 -17.21
N ASP A 183 31.48 8.45 -17.42
CA ASP A 183 32.05 8.71 -18.74
C ASP A 183 33.04 7.59 -19.15
N GLN A 184 33.58 7.68 -20.37
CA GLN A 184 34.56 6.72 -20.89
C GLN A 184 35.89 6.72 -20.11
N SER A 185 36.13 7.74 -19.28
CA SER A 185 37.30 7.84 -18.40
C SER A 185 37.05 7.34 -16.98
N GLY A 186 35.84 6.85 -16.68
CA GLY A 186 35.46 6.34 -15.36
C GLY A 186 35.07 7.43 -14.35
N LYS A 187 34.82 8.67 -14.77
CA LYS A 187 34.33 9.74 -13.88
C LYS A 187 32.81 9.78 -13.83
N ILE A 188 32.25 10.07 -12.66
CA ILE A 188 30.80 10.22 -12.47
C ILE A 188 30.30 11.40 -13.31
N LEU A 189 29.30 11.16 -14.15
CA LEU A 189 28.65 12.18 -14.95
C LEU A 189 27.83 13.12 -14.06
N ASP A 190 27.85 14.42 -14.39
CA ASP A 190 27.04 15.43 -13.71
C ASP A 190 25.54 15.10 -13.77
N SER A 191 24.81 15.55 -12.74
CA SER A 191 23.37 15.35 -12.54
C SER A 191 22.51 15.72 -13.75
N SER A 192 22.87 16.78 -14.49
CA SER A 192 22.16 17.23 -15.69
C SER A 192 22.34 16.25 -16.87
N VAL A 193 23.51 15.63 -16.98
CA VAL A 193 23.86 14.67 -18.03
C VAL A 193 23.26 13.30 -17.72
N GLN A 194 23.25 12.90 -16.45
CA GLN A 194 22.55 11.70 -15.98
C GLN A 194 21.05 11.78 -16.29
N ALA A 195 20.40 12.92 -16.02
CA ALA A 195 18.99 13.13 -16.33
C ALA A 195 18.68 13.01 -17.84
N ARG A 196 19.56 13.53 -18.71
CA ARG A 196 19.41 13.37 -20.17
C ARG A 196 19.60 11.92 -20.62
N LYS A 197 20.58 11.20 -20.09
CA LYS A 197 20.79 9.77 -20.40
C LYS A 197 19.63 8.88 -19.94
N ILE A 198 19.08 9.14 -18.76
CA ILE A 198 17.85 8.47 -18.29
C ILE A 198 16.69 8.80 -19.25
N GLY A 199 16.50 10.07 -19.61
CA GLY A 199 15.45 10.50 -20.53
C GLY A 199 15.57 9.92 -21.94
N GLN A 200 16.78 9.71 -22.47
CA GLN A 200 17.00 9.04 -23.75
C GLN A 200 16.70 7.54 -23.68
N LYS A 201 17.06 6.88 -22.57
CA LYS A 201 16.77 5.45 -22.36
C LYS A 201 15.27 5.16 -22.26
N VAL A 202 14.48 6.10 -21.71
CA VAL A 202 13.00 5.98 -21.63
C VAL A 202 12.32 6.25 -22.98
N ARG A 203 12.96 7.00 -23.90
CA ARG A 203 12.41 7.30 -25.23
C ARG A 203 12.85 6.32 -26.33
N GLY A 204 13.77 5.42 -26.03
CA GLY A 204 14.32 4.44 -26.97
C GLY A 204 13.72 3.04 -26.87
N VAL A 205 12.54 2.90 -26.25
CA VAL A 205 11.75 1.66 -26.19
C VAL A 205 10.37 1.94 -26.76
#